data_AF-A0A7W4QEV9-F1
#
_entry.id   AF-A0A7W4QEV9-F1
#
_cell.length_a   1.000
_cell.length_b   1.000
_cell.length_c   1.000
_cell.angle_alpha   90.00
_cell.angle_beta   90.00
_cell.angle_gamma   90.00
#
_symmetry.space_group_name_H-M   'P 1'
#
loop_
_entity.id
_entity.type
_entity.pdbx_description
1 polymer ?
#
loop_
_entity_poly.entity_id
_entity_poly.type
_entity_poly.pdbx_seq_one_letter_code
_entity_poly.pdbx_strand_id
1 'polypeptide(L)'
;MAEIVLDKDDRINHKIIASDEQYHIKKPTPREFDDCCNEFWMVSTYVIKGLMRKEILFALDHMNDILRPNVLRMIAWNIGIENQFSLSVGKNYKYIQHYMNAKDWEILLNTYVGNTYESVWKALFDCQGLFRAYSKSVAVLLRYEYPEYDQQITEYTLKHYQRFQSDFSL
;
A
#
# COMPACT_ATOMS: atom_id res chain seq x y z
N MET A 1 -21.02 1.63 10.38
CA MET A 1 -21.64 2.60 11.30
C MET A 1 -21.74 1.96 12.67
N ALA A 2 -21.47 2.71 13.74
CA ALA A 2 -21.70 2.22 15.10
C ALA A 2 -23.13 2.61 15.49
N GLU A 3 -23.95 1.63 15.80
CA GLU A 3 -25.31 1.82 16.33
C GLU A 3 -25.28 1.46 17.81
N ILE A 4 -25.91 2.28 18.66
CA ILE A 4 -26.06 1.95 20.08
C ILE A 4 -27.09 0.82 20.15
N VAL A 5 -26.63 -0.40 20.41
CA VAL A 5 -27.50 -1.58 20.56
C VAL A 5 -28.08 -1.65 21.98
N LEU A 6 -27.38 -1.09 22.98
CA LEU A 6 -27.82 -1.09 24.38
C LEU A 6 -27.11 0.00 25.20
N ASP A 7 -27.87 0.81 25.91
CA ASP A 7 -27.40 1.66 27.01
C ASP A 7 -28.03 1.13 28.30
N LYS A 8 -27.22 0.52 29.18
CA LYS A 8 -27.73 -0.16 30.39
C LYS A 8 -28.09 0.81 31.51
N ASP A 9 -27.48 1.99 31.50
CA ASP A 9 -27.50 2.93 32.62
C ASP A 9 -28.11 4.28 32.21
N ASP A 10 -28.73 4.37 31.02
CA ASP A 10 -29.28 5.60 30.43
C ASP A 10 -28.31 6.80 30.51
N ARG A 11 -27.02 6.55 30.30
CA ARG A 11 -25.99 7.60 30.41
C ARG A 11 -25.87 8.45 29.15
N ILE A 12 -26.39 7.96 28.02
CA ILE A 12 -26.30 8.63 26.73
C ILE A 12 -27.50 9.58 26.58
N ASN A 13 -27.36 10.80 27.09
CA ASN A 13 -28.41 11.84 27.05
C ASN A 13 -28.55 12.58 25.71
N HIS A 14 -27.89 12.10 24.64
CA HIS A 14 -27.94 12.74 23.32
C HIS A 14 -27.85 11.70 22.20
N LYS A 15 -28.48 12.01 21.05
CA LYS A 15 -28.40 11.15 19.87
C LYS A 15 -26.97 11.18 19.31
N ILE A 16 -26.25 10.06 19.42
CA ILE A 16 -24.95 9.91 18.75
C ILE A 16 -25.22 9.76 17.26
N ILE A 17 -24.93 10.79 16.48
CA ILE A 17 -24.92 10.71 15.03
C ILE A 17 -23.57 10.11 14.64
N ALA A 18 -23.58 8.85 14.19
CA ALA A 18 -22.38 8.19 13.72
C ALA A 18 -21.87 8.87 12.43
N SER A 19 -20.92 9.79 12.58
CA SER A 19 -20.18 10.38 11.46
C SER A 19 -18.91 9.56 11.19
N ASP A 20 -18.62 9.29 9.92
CA ASP A 20 -17.38 8.65 9.49
C ASP A 20 -16.29 9.67 9.12
N GLU A 21 -16.53 10.97 9.31
CA GLU A 21 -15.60 12.07 9.00
C GLU A 21 -14.21 11.89 9.62
N GLN A 22 -14.15 11.34 10.85
CA GLN A 22 -12.87 11.04 11.50
C GLN A 22 -12.03 9.99 10.75
N TYR A 23 -12.68 9.17 9.93
CA TYR A 23 -12.06 8.12 9.10
C TYR A 23 -11.89 8.56 7.64
N HIS A 24 -12.23 9.80 7.31
CA HIS A 24 -11.98 10.32 5.96
C HIS A 24 -10.49 10.33 5.67
N ILE A 25 -10.16 10.08 4.42
CA ILE A 25 -8.77 10.14 3.96
C ILE A 25 -8.27 11.56 4.19
N LYS A 26 -7.14 11.70 4.89
CA LYS A 26 -6.49 13.00 5.06
C LYS A 26 -5.57 13.27 3.88
N LYS A 27 -5.64 14.50 3.35
CA LYS A 27 -4.71 14.98 2.33
C LYS A 27 -3.28 14.92 2.88
N PRO A 28 -2.34 14.23 2.20
CA PRO A 28 -0.96 14.20 2.66
C PRO A 28 -0.30 15.55 2.46
N THR A 29 0.54 15.93 3.41
CA THR A 29 1.56 16.98 3.22
C THR A 29 2.66 16.47 2.27
N PRO A 30 3.48 17.37 1.68
CA PRO A 30 4.63 16.95 0.87
C PRO A 30 5.57 15.99 1.63
N ARG A 31 5.77 16.24 2.93
CA ARG A 31 6.61 15.41 3.79
C ARG A 31 6.03 14.02 4.03
N GLU A 32 4.74 13.91 4.35
CA GLU A 32 4.10 12.60 4.53
C GLU A 32 4.10 11.77 3.24
N PHE A 33 3.94 12.43 2.09
CA PHE A 33 4.07 11.78 0.78
C PHE A 33 5.49 11.25 0.56
N ASP A 34 6.51 12.06 0.80
CA ASP A 34 7.91 11.67 0.66
C ASP A 34 8.29 10.54 1.64
N ASP A 35 7.91 10.66 2.91
CA ASP A 35 8.12 9.64 3.95
C ASP A 35 7.52 8.28 3.53
N CYS A 36 6.31 8.30 2.94
CA CYS A 36 5.65 7.10 2.42
C CYS A 36 6.42 6.48 1.24
N CYS A 37 6.93 7.30 0.32
CA CYS A 37 7.75 6.83 -0.78
C CYS A 37 9.07 6.23 -0.29
N ASN A 38 9.76 6.94 0.62
CA ASN A 38 11.01 6.47 1.21
C ASN A 38 10.82 5.14 1.94
N GLU A 39 9.80 5.03 2.81
CA GLU A 39 9.50 3.79 3.54
C GLU A 39 9.25 2.61 2.59
N PHE A 40 8.41 2.81 1.57
CA PHE A 40 8.10 1.77 0.58
C PHE A 40 9.36 1.28 -0.16
N TRP A 41 10.14 2.20 -0.72
CA TRP A 41 11.31 1.85 -1.55
C TRP A 41 12.45 1.27 -0.72
N MET A 42 12.71 1.80 0.48
CA MET A 42 13.76 1.28 1.34
C MET A 42 13.44 -0.12 1.85
N VAL A 43 12.20 -0.37 2.29
CA VAL A 43 11.82 -1.70 2.78
C VAL A 43 11.68 -2.72 1.67
N SER A 44 11.43 -2.29 0.42
CA SER A 44 11.54 -3.18 -0.75
C SER A 44 12.91 -3.86 -0.82
N THR A 45 13.98 -3.19 -0.40
CA THR A 45 15.32 -3.81 -0.33
C THR A 45 15.42 -4.94 0.69
N TYR A 46 14.60 -4.94 1.74
CA TYR A 46 14.61 -5.99 2.76
C TYR A 46 13.90 -7.24 2.24
N VAL A 47 12.79 -7.06 1.52
CA VAL A 47 12.14 -8.15 0.80
C VAL A 47 13.12 -8.80 -0.17
N ILE A 48 13.79 -8.00 -1.00
CA ILE A 48 14.80 -8.48 -1.96
C ILE A 48 15.92 -9.26 -1.26
N LYS A 49 16.48 -8.72 -0.18
CA LYS A 49 17.53 -9.39 0.60
C LYS A 49 17.02 -10.70 1.20
N GLY A 50 15.81 -10.74 1.75
CA GLY A 50 15.20 -11.95 2.29
C GLY A 50 15.05 -13.04 1.22
N LEU A 51 14.55 -12.67 0.03
CA LEU A 51 14.43 -13.60 -1.10
C LEU A 51 15.78 -14.16 -1.54
N MET A 52 16.80 -13.30 -1.69
CA MET A 52 18.15 -13.72 -2.06
C MET A 52 18.83 -14.61 -1.01
N ARG A 53 18.45 -14.47 0.26
CA ARG A 53 19.00 -15.26 1.39
C ARG A 53 18.21 -16.52 1.70
N LYS A 54 17.14 -16.81 0.94
CA LYS A 54 16.21 -17.92 1.23
C LYS A 54 15.51 -17.76 2.60
N GLU A 55 15.18 -16.52 2.96
CA GLU A 55 14.45 -16.14 4.18
C GLU A 55 13.02 -15.71 3.82
N ILE A 56 12.20 -16.64 3.27
CA ILE A 56 10.88 -16.28 2.72
C ILE A 56 9.92 -15.67 3.74
N LEU A 57 9.92 -16.13 4.99
CA LEU A 57 9.05 -15.58 6.04
C LEU A 57 9.42 -14.13 6.36
N PHE A 58 10.72 -13.84 6.46
CA PHE A 58 11.21 -12.47 6.62
C PHE A 58 10.75 -11.57 5.47
N ALA A 59 10.85 -12.05 4.23
CA ALA A 59 10.37 -11.31 3.07
C ALA A 59 8.85 -11.08 3.11
N LEU A 60 8.07 -12.10 3.49
CA LEU A 60 6.61 -12.01 3.60
C LEU A 60 6.16 -11.06 4.70
N ASP A 61 6.82 -11.04 5.85
CA ASP A 61 6.50 -10.12 6.95
C ASP A 61 6.68 -8.66 6.49
N HIS A 62 7.78 -8.33 5.81
CA HIS A 62 7.97 -6.98 5.26
C HIS A 62 6.97 -6.63 4.13
N MET A 63 6.54 -7.63 3.35
CA MET A 63 5.46 -7.45 2.38
C MET A 63 4.12 -7.13 3.07
N ASN A 64 3.78 -7.86 4.14
CA ASN A 64 2.52 -7.76 4.88
C ASN A 64 2.43 -6.48 5.70
N ASP A 65 3.49 -6.16 6.43
CA ASP A 65 3.44 -5.16 7.49
C ASP A 65 3.84 -3.77 7.00
N ILE A 66 4.54 -3.68 5.85
CA ILE A 66 5.08 -2.40 5.37
C ILE A 66 4.74 -2.11 3.91
N LEU A 67 5.10 -2.98 2.96
CA LEU A 67 4.94 -2.66 1.53
C LEU A 67 3.47 -2.51 1.14
N ARG A 68 2.64 -3.55 1.38
CA ARG A 68 1.21 -3.48 1.01
C ARG A 68 0.47 -2.36 1.75
N PRO A 69 0.69 -2.12 3.05
CA PRO A 69 0.12 -0.95 3.74
C PRO A 69 0.48 0.38 3.07
N ASN A 70 1.72 0.53 2.59
CA ASN A 70 2.15 1.72 1.85
C ASN A 70 1.49 1.84 0.47
N VAL A 71 1.34 0.74 -0.27
CA VAL A 71 0.58 0.70 -1.53
C VAL A 71 -0.87 1.12 -1.29
N LEU A 72 -1.54 0.54 -0.29
CA LEU A 72 -2.91 0.87 0.07
C LEU A 72 -3.05 2.33 0.50
N ARG A 73 -2.09 2.86 1.28
CA ARG A 73 -2.04 4.28 1.67
C ARG A 73 -1.95 5.20 0.45
N MET A 74 -1.08 4.89 -0.50
CA MET A 74 -0.90 5.68 -1.73
C MET A 74 -2.15 5.65 -2.62
N ILE A 75 -2.77 4.47 -2.79
CA ILE A 75 -4.05 4.32 -3.51
C ILE A 75 -5.15 5.13 -2.79
N ALA A 76 -5.23 5.05 -1.46
CA ALA A 76 -6.20 5.80 -0.69
C ALA A 76 -6.01 7.32 -0.85
N TRP A 77 -4.78 7.83 -0.83
CA TRP A 77 -4.54 9.25 -1.13
C TRP A 77 -4.99 9.64 -2.53
N ASN A 78 -4.74 8.80 -3.53
CA ASN A 78 -5.20 9.06 -4.89
C ASN A 78 -6.73 9.13 -4.99
N ILE A 79 -7.44 8.16 -4.42
CA ILE A 79 -8.91 8.16 -4.30
C ILE A 79 -9.39 9.41 -3.53
N GLY A 80 -8.67 9.79 -2.47
CA GLY A 80 -8.95 10.98 -1.68
C GLY A 80 -8.88 12.25 -2.53
N ILE A 81 -7.90 12.38 -3.42
CA ILE A 81 -7.79 13.53 -4.33
C ILE A 81 -9.00 13.60 -5.27
N GLU A 82 -9.35 12.48 -5.90
CA GLU A 82 -10.48 12.41 -6.84
C GLU A 82 -11.82 12.75 -6.18
N ASN A 83 -11.96 12.42 -4.89
CA ASN A 83 -13.18 12.63 -4.11
C ASN A 83 -13.05 13.79 -3.12
N GLN A 84 -12.10 14.72 -3.33
CA GLN A 84 -11.93 15.92 -2.49
C GLN A 84 -11.81 15.62 -0.97
N PHE A 85 -11.28 14.44 -0.64
CA PHE A 85 -11.05 13.94 0.72
C PHE A 85 -12.33 13.81 1.56
N SER A 86 -13.49 13.65 0.92
CA SER A 86 -14.80 13.60 1.59
C SER A 86 -15.30 12.20 1.96
N LEU A 87 -14.46 11.17 1.83
CA LEU A 87 -14.86 9.78 2.07
C LEU A 87 -13.82 8.98 2.83
N SER A 88 -14.29 7.90 3.46
CA SER A 88 -13.46 6.87 4.07
C SER A 88 -13.35 5.63 3.19
N VAL A 89 -12.15 5.04 3.10
CA VAL A 89 -11.93 3.69 2.53
C VAL A 89 -12.14 2.58 3.56
N GLY A 90 -12.65 2.92 4.74
CA GLY A 90 -12.96 2.00 5.83
C GLY A 90 -11.73 1.49 6.58
N LYS A 91 -11.95 0.96 7.78
CA LYS A 91 -10.90 0.29 8.58
C LYS A 91 -10.23 -0.81 7.76
N ASN A 92 -8.91 -0.83 7.76
CA ASN A 92 -8.09 -1.77 6.98
C ASN A 92 -8.44 -1.78 5.48
N TYR A 93 -8.81 -0.63 4.92
CA TYR A 93 -9.06 -0.45 3.48
C TYR A 93 -10.19 -1.35 2.92
N LYS A 94 -11.11 -1.83 3.77
CA LYS A 94 -12.17 -2.77 3.38
C LYS A 94 -13.10 -2.29 2.26
N TYR A 95 -13.13 -0.98 1.97
CA TYR A 95 -13.95 -0.39 0.90
C TYR A 95 -13.12 0.10 -0.29
N ILE A 96 -11.80 -0.13 -0.30
CA ILE A 96 -10.92 0.42 -1.35
C ILE A 96 -11.26 -0.11 -2.74
N GLN A 97 -11.73 -1.36 -2.84
CA GLN A 97 -12.13 -1.99 -4.10
C GLN A 97 -13.23 -1.20 -4.83
N HIS A 98 -14.14 -0.53 -4.10
CA HIS A 98 -15.25 0.21 -4.72
C HIS A 98 -14.79 1.43 -5.54
N TYR A 99 -13.55 1.88 -5.32
CA TYR A 99 -12.97 3.06 -5.95
C TYR A 99 -11.82 2.72 -6.90
N MET A 100 -11.46 1.43 -7.03
CA MET A 100 -10.41 0.98 -7.93
C MET A 100 -10.99 0.44 -9.23
N ASN A 101 -10.27 0.61 -10.33
CA ASN A 101 -10.60 -0.12 -11.55
C ASN A 101 -10.29 -1.62 -11.37
N ALA A 102 -10.98 -2.46 -12.14
CA ALA A 102 -10.88 -3.92 -12.00
C ALA A 102 -9.47 -4.47 -12.22
N LYS A 103 -8.69 -3.85 -13.11
CA LYS A 103 -7.32 -4.27 -13.42
C LYS A 103 -6.39 -4.03 -12.24
N ASP A 104 -6.41 -2.84 -11.66
CA ASP A 104 -5.55 -2.51 -10.52
C ASP A 104 -5.96 -3.29 -9.27
N TRP A 105 -7.26 -3.57 -9.11
CA TRP A 105 -7.75 -4.46 -8.07
C TRP A 105 -7.20 -5.88 -8.21
N GLU A 106 -7.21 -6.43 -9.42
CA GLU A 106 -6.63 -7.75 -9.70
C GLU A 106 -5.13 -7.79 -9.40
N ILE A 107 -4.38 -6.77 -9.83
CA ILE A 107 -2.95 -6.64 -9.53
C ILE A 107 -2.73 -6.56 -8.01
N LEU A 108 -3.55 -5.78 -7.28
CA LEU A 108 -3.46 -5.66 -5.83
C LEU A 108 -3.70 -7.02 -5.15
N LEU A 109 -4.71 -7.78 -5.56
CA LEU A 109 -4.96 -9.12 -5.03
C LEU A 109 -3.81 -10.09 -5.33
N ASN A 110 -3.21 -10.00 -6.52
CA ASN A 110 -2.06 -10.82 -6.88
C ASN A 110 -0.85 -10.60 -5.97
N THR A 111 -0.74 -9.44 -5.30
CA THR A 111 0.33 -9.19 -4.32
C THR A 111 0.22 -10.03 -3.04
N TYR A 112 -0.93 -10.66 -2.78
CA TYR A 112 -1.13 -11.54 -1.62
C TYR A 112 -0.69 -12.99 -1.87
N VAL A 113 -0.43 -13.37 -3.12
CA VAL A 113 0.13 -14.68 -3.44
C VAL A 113 1.60 -14.71 -3.03
N GLY A 114 1.99 -15.69 -2.23
CA GLY A 114 3.35 -15.75 -1.66
C GLY A 114 3.72 -17.12 -1.11
N ASN A 115 3.29 -18.20 -1.76
CA ASN A 115 3.56 -19.58 -1.34
C ASN A 115 4.89 -20.13 -1.91
N THR A 116 5.57 -19.39 -2.79
CA THR A 116 6.88 -19.73 -3.37
C THR A 116 7.76 -18.48 -3.50
N TYR A 117 9.07 -18.64 -3.69
CA TYR A 117 9.96 -17.50 -3.90
C TYR A 117 9.60 -16.70 -5.16
N GLU A 118 9.23 -17.39 -6.25
CA GLU A 118 8.85 -16.79 -7.53
C GLU A 118 7.56 -15.98 -7.39
N SER A 119 6.58 -16.49 -6.64
CA SER A 119 5.33 -15.76 -6.40
C SER A 119 5.57 -14.52 -5.53
N VAL A 120 6.46 -14.58 -4.54
CA VAL A 120 6.83 -13.38 -3.75
C VAL A 120 7.59 -12.35 -4.59
N TRP A 121 8.48 -12.78 -5.50
CA TRP A 121 9.10 -11.87 -6.47
C TRP A 121 8.06 -11.20 -7.36
N LYS A 122 7.11 -11.97 -7.91
CA LYS A 122 6.01 -11.41 -8.70
C LYS A 122 5.19 -10.41 -7.88
N ALA A 123 4.83 -10.75 -6.65
CA ALA A 123 4.09 -9.87 -5.74
C ALA A 123 4.85 -8.57 -5.44
N LEU A 124 6.18 -8.63 -5.27
CA LEU A 124 7.03 -7.45 -5.11
C LEU A 124 6.97 -6.55 -6.36
N PHE A 125 7.09 -7.11 -7.55
CA PHE A 125 6.98 -6.34 -8.80
C PHE A 125 5.59 -5.72 -8.97
N ASP A 126 4.52 -6.46 -8.67
CA ASP A 126 3.15 -5.97 -8.69
C ASP A 126 2.96 -4.79 -7.71
N CYS A 127 3.51 -4.90 -6.48
CA CYS A 127 3.57 -3.81 -5.51
C CYS A 127 4.31 -2.58 -6.06
N GLN A 128 5.51 -2.76 -6.63
CA GLN A 128 6.31 -1.67 -7.19
C GLN A 128 5.59 -0.99 -8.38
N GLY A 129 4.93 -1.77 -9.22
CA GLY A 129 4.14 -1.29 -10.35
C GLY A 129 2.97 -0.41 -9.90
N LEU A 130 2.15 -0.92 -8.98
CA LEU A 130 1.05 -0.16 -8.39
C LEU A 130 1.55 1.09 -7.67
N PHE A 131 2.55 0.95 -6.78
CA PHE A 131 3.06 2.07 -6.01
C PHE A 131 3.56 3.18 -6.93
N ARG A 132 4.34 2.85 -7.96
CA ARG A 132 4.83 3.81 -8.95
C ARG A 132 3.70 4.53 -9.68
N ALA A 133 2.69 3.82 -10.15
CA ALA A 133 1.57 4.41 -10.88
C ALA A 133 0.81 5.42 -10.00
N TYR A 134 0.43 5.02 -8.78
CA TYR A 134 -0.35 5.85 -7.88
C TYR A 134 0.48 7.00 -7.28
N SER A 135 1.74 6.76 -6.90
CA SER A 135 2.61 7.82 -6.36
C SER A 135 2.92 8.91 -7.38
N LYS A 136 3.15 8.56 -8.66
CA LYS A 136 3.30 9.55 -9.74
C LYS A 136 2.03 10.36 -9.94
N SER A 137 0.87 9.70 -9.92
CA SER A 137 -0.43 10.38 -10.03
C SER A 137 -0.64 11.37 -8.88
N VAL A 138 -0.41 10.94 -7.64
CA VAL A 138 -0.50 11.79 -6.44
C VAL A 138 0.47 12.98 -6.51
N ALA A 139 1.73 12.74 -6.88
CA ALA A 139 2.73 13.80 -7.02
C ALA A 139 2.30 14.86 -8.03
N VAL A 140 1.80 14.46 -9.21
CA VAL A 140 1.31 15.39 -10.24
C VAL A 140 0.09 16.16 -9.76
N LEU A 141 -0.92 15.46 -9.21
CA LEU A 141 -2.19 16.07 -8.80
C LEU A 141 -2.02 17.05 -7.63
N LEU A 142 -1.09 16.77 -6.70
CA LEU A 142 -0.80 17.63 -5.55
C LEU A 142 0.35 18.61 -5.78
N ARG A 143 1.03 18.52 -6.93
CA ARG A 143 2.22 19.31 -7.28
C ARG A 143 3.38 19.10 -6.28
N TYR A 144 3.59 17.85 -5.90
CA TYR A 144 4.73 17.43 -5.08
C TYR A 144 5.85 16.90 -5.99
N GLU A 145 7.07 16.95 -5.48
CA GLU A 145 8.23 16.38 -6.17
C GLU A 145 8.16 14.86 -6.15
N TYR A 146 8.50 14.22 -7.27
CA TYR A 146 8.57 12.76 -7.33
C TYR A 146 9.97 12.30 -6.93
N PRO A 147 10.11 11.39 -5.94
CA PRO A 147 11.42 11.04 -5.40
C PRO A 147 12.23 10.14 -6.33
N GLU A 148 13.56 10.25 -6.25
CA GLU A 148 14.51 9.47 -7.06
C GLU A 148 14.67 8.01 -6.61
N TYR A 149 14.11 7.63 -5.45
CA TYR A 149 14.22 6.28 -4.88
C TYR A 149 13.73 5.18 -5.82
N ASP A 150 12.66 5.47 -6.58
CA ASP A 150 12.03 4.53 -7.52
C ASP A 150 13.07 3.93 -8.49
N GLN A 151 13.79 4.79 -9.19
CA GLN A 151 14.74 4.34 -10.21
C GLN A 151 15.85 3.49 -9.60
N GLN A 152 16.48 3.98 -8.53
CA GLN A 152 17.62 3.30 -7.90
C GLN A 152 17.24 1.92 -7.36
N ILE A 153 16.09 1.82 -6.68
CA ILE A 153 15.63 0.54 -6.12
C ILE A 153 15.11 -0.40 -7.21
N THR A 154 14.54 0.12 -8.30
CA THR A 154 14.14 -0.69 -9.45
C THR A 154 15.35 -1.38 -10.09
N GLU A 155 16.42 -0.62 -10.35
CA GLU A 155 17.67 -1.18 -10.89
C GLU A 155 18.25 -2.25 -9.95
N TYR A 156 18.24 -1.99 -8.64
CA TYR A 156 18.65 -2.96 -7.62
C TYR A 156 17.80 -4.24 -7.63
N THR A 157 16.48 -4.10 -7.76
CA THR A 157 15.52 -5.22 -7.80
C THR A 157 15.78 -6.09 -9.03
N LEU A 158 15.87 -5.48 -10.21
CA LEU A 158 16.09 -6.20 -11.47
C LEU A 158 17.42 -6.97 -11.46
N LYS A 159 18.50 -6.34 -10.98
CA LYS A 159 19.80 -6.98 -10.83
C LYS A 159 19.73 -8.24 -9.97
N HIS A 160 19.03 -8.17 -8.83
CA HIS A 160 18.94 -9.30 -7.91
C HIS A 160 17.96 -10.38 -8.41
N TYR A 161 16.89 -9.99 -9.09
CA TYR A 161 15.98 -10.94 -9.72
C TYR A 161 16.65 -11.74 -10.83
N GLN A 162 17.45 -11.11 -11.69
CA GLN A 162 18.23 -11.82 -12.72
C GLN A 162 19.18 -12.86 -12.11
N ARG A 163 19.83 -12.50 -10.99
CA ARG A 163 20.68 -13.41 -10.25
C ARG A 163 19.88 -14.56 -9.61
N PHE A 164 18.73 -14.25 -9.00
CA PHE A 164 17.82 -15.27 -8.47
C PHE A 164 17.42 -16.28 -9.56
N GLN A 165 17.04 -15.81 -10.75
CA GLN A 165 16.72 -16.70 -11.86
C GLN A 165 17.90 -17.59 -12.25
N SER A 166 19.12 -17.06 -12.25
CA SER A 166 20.33 -17.83 -12.57
C SER A 166 20.68 -18.88 -11.51
N ASP A 167 20.54 -18.52 -10.23
CA ASP A 167 20.93 -19.37 -9.09
C ASP A 167 19.87 -20.46 -8.77
N PHE A 168 18.63 -20.31 -9.24
CA PHE A 168 17.48 -21.18 -8.90
C PHE A 168 16.85 -21.90 -10.12
N SER A 169 17.44 -21.81 -11.31
CA SER A 169 17.03 -22.58 -12.50
C SER A 169 17.69 -23.98 -12.59
N LEU A 170 17.94 -24.65 -11.46
CA LEU A 170 18.48 -26.01 -11.38
C LEU A 170 17.51 -26.97 -10.67
#